data_AF-A0A098G4R5-F1
#
_entry.id   AF-A0A098G4R5-F1
#
_cell.length_a   1.000
_cell.length_b   1.000
_cell.length_c   1.000
_cell.angle_alpha   90.00
_cell.angle_beta   90.00
_cell.angle_gamma   90.00
#
_symmetry.space_group_name_H-M   'P 1'
#
loop_
_entity.id
_entity.type
_entity.pdbx_description
1 polymer ?
#
loop_
_entity_poly.entity_id
_entity_poly.type
_entity_poly.pdbx_seq_one_letter_code
_entity_poly.pdbx_strand_id
1 'polypeptide(L)'
;MKNNVPYAIFLNNFHACTLPQKIQKIHNLIGSGKIEVIIQLAELDTAFNEICRLPDFNEQWISAWSTYGVLITNDVDKRLYDQPRANNKFELLLGIYYYYQALDTASKFKKDYSASEINYLERAIKYKSIHACQRYIKYVYSQFIDSKYEYSNELFCKVIRQIQPLLPIYGCYAYIMLTEAYVRYGLFLKSCGHTADTNKAFSSALQASQQAQKTFQLNSVSIYNASFGGTIAESNSLGLSDIEDISILVQNLEQGVEQEDLLNIYKEASPAYTLN
;
A
#
# COMPACT_ATOMS: atom_id res chain seq x y z
N MET A 1 -20.35 -16.21 17.47
CA MET A 1 -19.53 -15.72 18.58
C MET A 1 -18.59 -16.85 19.00
N LYS A 2 -17.36 -16.88 18.47
CA LYS A 2 -16.37 -17.90 18.88
C LYS A 2 -15.71 -17.44 20.19
N ASN A 3 -15.49 -18.37 21.10
CA ASN A 3 -15.05 -18.13 22.49
C ASN A 3 -13.75 -17.31 22.58
N ASN A 4 -13.87 -16.00 22.78
CA ASN A 4 -12.77 -15.07 23.12
C ASN A 4 -12.27 -15.21 24.57
N VAL A 5 -12.80 -16.19 25.32
CA VAL A 5 -12.48 -16.43 26.74
C VAL A 5 -10.96 -16.52 27.01
N PRO A 6 -10.15 -17.19 26.16
CA PRO A 6 -8.70 -17.23 26.37
C PRO A 6 -8.01 -15.86 26.23
N TYR A 7 -8.48 -15.01 25.32
CA TYR A 7 -7.91 -13.67 25.12
C TYR A 7 -8.31 -12.70 26.23
N ALA A 8 -9.56 -12.77 26.69
CA ALA A 8 -10.03 -11.96 27.82
C ALA A 8 -9.23 -12.27 29.10
N ILE A 9 -8.99 -13.55 29.40
CA ILE A 9 -8.17 -13.96 30.56
C ILE A 9 -6.72 -13.46 30.40
N PHE A 10 -6.15 -13.60 29.19
CA PHE A 10 -4.81 -13.09 28.93
C PHE A 10 -4.71 -11.58 29.15
N LEU A 11 -5.65 -10.80 28.59
CA LEU A 11 -5.65 -9.34 28.68
C LEU A 11 -5.86 -8.86 30.11
N ASN A 12 -6.76 -9.48 30.89
CA ASN A 12 -6.93 -9.15 32.30
C ASN A 12 -5.62 -9.35 33.10
N ASN A 13 -4.94 -10.47 32.88
CA ASN A 13 -3.64 -10.73 33.49
C ASN A 13 -2.55 -9.77 32.97
N PHE A 14 -2.62 -9.36 31.71
CA PHE A 14 -1.70 -8.41 31.11
C PHE A 14 -1.87 -7.01 31.72
N HIS A 15 -3.11 -6.56 31.93
CA HIS A 15 -3.40 -5.26 32.53
C HIS A 15 -2.92 -5.14 33.97
N ALA A 16 -3.01 -6.24 34.73
CA ALA A 16 -2.50 -6.31 36.10
C ALA A 16 -0.96 -6.31 36.22
N CYS A 17 -0.24 -6.48 35.11
CA CYS A 17 1.22 -6.51 35.10
C CYS A 17 1.86 -5.12 35.12
N THR A 18 3.07 -5.04 35.69
CA THR A 18 3.96 -3.89 35.52
C THR A 18 4.45 -3.78 34.08
N LEU A 19 4.99 -2.62 33.68
CA LEU A 19 5.51 -2.45 32.32
C LEU A 19 6.60 -3.47 31.93
N PRO A 20 7.62 -3.76 32.78
CA PRO A 20 8.61 -4.80 32.46
C PRO A 20 7.98 -6.19 32.27
N GLN A 21 6.96 -6.54 33.06
CA GLN A 21 6.24 -7.80 32.92
C GLN A 21 5.39 -7.85 31.64
N LYS A 22 4.76 -6.73 31.25
CA LYS A 22 4.05 -6.59 29.97
C LYS A 22 5.00 -6.79 28.80
N ILE A 23 6.18 -6.17 28.84
CA ILE A 23 7.22 -6.31 27.83
C ILE A 23 7.68 -7.76 27.72
N GLN A 24 7.99 -8.41 28.85
CA GLN A 24 8.40 -9.81 28.86
C GLN A 24 7.33 -10.74 28.29
N LYS A 25 6.04 -10.49 28.59
CA LYS A 25 4.93 -11.28 28.03
C LYS A 25 4.88 -11.19 26.50
N ILE A 26 5.12 -10.00 25.93
CA ILE A 26 5.17 -9.83 24.47
C ILE A 26 6.39 -10.54 23.89
N HIS A 27 7.58 -10.40 24.48
CA HIS A 27 8.76 -11.16 24.03
C HIS A 27 8.52 -12.68 24.07
N ASN A 28 7.83 -13.19 25.08
CA ASN A 28 7.49 -14.62 25.15
C ASN A 28 6.55 -15.04 24.01
N LEU A 29 5.57 -14.21 23.66
CA LEU A 29 4.68 -14.47 22.52
C LEU A 29 5.45 -14.44 21.18
N ILE A 30 6.35 -13.47 21.00
CA ILE A 30 7.22 -13.36 19.84
C ILE A 30 8.12 -14.60 19.73
N GLY A 31 8.84 -14.95 20.81
CA GLY A 31 9.75 -16.10 20.85
C GLY A 31 9.04 -17.44 20.65
N SER A 32 7.71 -17.49 20.87
CA SER A 32 6.87 -18.66 20.57
C SER A 32 6.29 -18.66 19.15
N GLY A 33 6.65 -17.68 18.30
CA GLY A 33 6.15 -17.56 16.93
C GLY A 33 4.66 -17.19 16.82
N LYS A 34 4.04 -16.61 17.86
CA LYS A 34 2.59 -16.35 17.91
C LYS A 34 2.21 -14.94 17.42
N ILE A 35 2.70 -14.57 16.23
CA ILE A 35 2.49 -13.21 15.68
C ILE A 35 1.01 -12.91 15.45
N GLU A 36 0.24 -13.86 14.92
CA GLU A 36 -1.20 -13.69 14.66
C GLU A 36 -1.97 -13.44 15.95
N VAL A 37 -1.57 -14.10 17.05
CA VAL A 37 -2.19 -13.90 18.37
C VAL A 37 -1.88 -12.50 18.90
N ILE A 38 -0.63 -12.03 18.75
CA ILE A 38 -0.25 -10.66 19.12
C ILE A 38 -1.09 -9.65 18.34
N ILE A 39 -1.24 -9.84 17.02
CA ILE A 39 -2.03 -8.96 16.17
C ILE A 39 -3.49 -8.94 16.63
N GLN A 40 -4.10 -10.10 16.86
CA GLN A 40 -5.48 -10.20 17.35
C GLN A 40 -5.67 -9.53 18.72
N LEU A 41 -4.75 -9.73 19.66
CA LEU A 41 -4.79 -9.06 20.97
C LEU A 41 -4.66 -7.54 20.84
N ALA A 42 -3.78 -7.07 19.95
CA ALA A 42 -3.58 -5.65 19.67
C ALA A 42 -4.77 -4.99 18.95
N GLU A 43 -5.65 -5.76 18.32
CA GLU A 43 -6.92 -5.25 17.80
C GLU A 43 -8.01 -5.18 18.86
N LEU A 44 -7.99 -6.13 19.80
CA LEU A 44 -8.99 -6.22 20.86
C LEU A 44 -8.73 -5.22 22.00
N ASP A 45 -7.48 -4.79 22.20
CA ASP A 45 -7.09 -3.98 23.35
C ASP A 45 -6.09 -2.87 22.99
N THR A 46 -6.49 -1.62 23.24
CA THR A 46 -5.68 -0.43 22.92
C THR A 46 -4.40 -0.36 23.75
N ALA A 47 -4.42 -0.71 25.04
CA ALA A 47 -3.22 -0.61 25.85
C ALA A 47 -2.19 -1.66 25.43
N PHE A 48 -2.63 -2.89 25.10
CA PHE A 48 -1.76 -3.91 24.52
C PHE A 48 -1.15 -3.42 23.19
N ASN A 49 -1.97 -2.80 22.33
CA ASN A 49 -1.51 -2.18 21.08
C ASN A 49 -0.41 -1.14 21.31
N GLU A 50 -0.59 -0.27 22.30
CA GLU A 50 0.39 0.77 22.68
C GLU A 50 1.71 0.16 23.17
N ILE A 51 1.67 -0.92 23.95
CA ILE A 51 2.90 -1.60 24.37
C ILE A 51 3.61 -2.23 23.16
N CYS A 52 2.90 -2.89 22.23
CA CYS A 52 3.50 -3.44 21.02
C CYS A 52 4.23 -2.38 20.16
N ARG A 53 3.91 -1.10 20.32
CA ARG A 53 4.51 0.01 19.58
C ARG A 53 5.77 0.56 20.21
N LEU A 54 6.18 0.05 21.36
CA LEU A 54 7.41 0.47 22.02
C LEU A 54 8.65 0.10 21.18
N PRO A 55 9.70 0.95 21.17
CA PRO A 55 10.92 0.69 20.41
C PRO A 55 11.63 -0.62 20.76
N ASP A 56 11.42 -1.15 21.97
CA ASP A 56 11.96 -2.43 22.46
C ASP A 56 11.66 -3.63 21.55
N PHE A 57 10.63 -3.53 20.70
CA PHE A 57 10.20 -4.59 19.80
C PHE A 57 10.55 -4.35 18.32
N ASN A 58 11.22 -3.24 18.00
CA ASN A 58 11.43 -2.83 16.61
C ASN A 58 12.16 -3.88 15.78
N GLU A 59 13.22 -4.48 16.32
CA GLU A 59 14.00 -5.50 15.60
C GLU A 59 13.15 -6.74 15.29
N GLN A 60 12.33 -7.18 16.24
CA GLN A 60 11.45 -8.32 16.09
C GLN A 60 10.34 -8.04 15.08
N TRP A 61 9.79 -6.83 15.08
CA TRP A 61 8.80 -6.42 14.07
C TRP A 61 9.38 -6.31 12.68
N ILE A 62 10.60 -5.79 12.54
CA ILE A 62 11.31 -5.76 11.26
C ILE A 62 11.57 -7.19 10.77
N SER A 63 12.02 -8.10 11.65
CA SER A 63 12.23 -9.50 11.30
C SER A 63 10.94 -10.19 10.84
N ALA A 64 9.83 -9.99 11.56
CA ALA A 64 8.53 -10.53 11.17
C ALA A 64 8.03 -9.94 9.84
N TRP A 65 8.16 -8.62 9.65
CA TRP A 65 7.82 -7.95 8.40
C TRP A 65 8.65 -8.48 7.22
N SER A 66 9.95 -8.66 7.42
CA SER A 66 10.86 -9.26 6.44
C SER A 66 10.41 -10.68 6.04
N THR A 67 10.02 -11.48 7.03
CA THR A 67 9.49 -12.84 6.84
C THR A 67 8.22 -12.84 6.00
N TYR A 68 7.29 -11.92 6.26
CA TYR A 68 6.09 -11.79 5.44
C TYR A 68 6.40 -11.39 3.99
N GLY A 69 7.44 -10.59 3.75
CA GLY A 69 7.93 -10.33 2.40
C GLY A 69 8.32 -11.60 1.64
N VAL A 70 9.05 -12.50 2.30
CA VAL A 70 9.42 -13.82 1.76
C VAL A 70 8.19 -14.68 1.54
N LEU A 71 7.25 -14.73 2.49
CA LEU A 71 6.02 -15.53 2.35
C LEU A 71 5.14 -15.07 1.19
N ILE A 72 5.03 -13.76 0.97
CA ILE A 72 4.23 -13.18 -0.11
C ILE A 72 4.84 -13.49 -1.48
N THR A 73 6.16 -13.41 -1.58
CA THR A 73 6.88 -13.54 -2.86
C THR A 73 7.35 -14.96 -3.14
N ASN A 74 7.26 -15.85 -2.15
CA ASN A 74 7.85 -17.19 -2.16
C ASN A 74 9.33 -17.20 -2.56
N ASP A 75 10.07 -16.15 -2.17
CA ASP A 75 11.47 -15.91 -2.56
C ASP A 75 12.26 -15.30 -1.39
N VAL A 76 13.30 -16.00 -0.93
CA VAL A 76 14.14 -15.58 0.19
C VAL A 76 14.98 -14.34 -0.12
N ASP A 77 15.25 -14.08 -1.40
CA ASP A 77 16.02 -12.93 -1.86
C ASP A 77 15.17 -11.66 -1.93
N LYS A 78 13.85 -11.79 -1.75
CA LYS A 78 12.87 -10.68 -1.69
C LYS A 78 12.43 -10.33 -0.27
N ARG A 79 13.25 -10.69 0.72
CA ARG A 79 13.07 -10.27 2.11
C ARG A 79 13.04 -8.74 2.21
N LEU A 80 12.13 -8.19 3.01
CA LEU A 80 12.01 -6.74 3.18
C LEU A 80 13.06 -6.23 4.19
N TYR A 81 13.60 -5.04 3.94
CA TYR A 81 14.60 -4.38 4.80
C TYR A 81 13.97 -3.31 5.66
N ASP A 82 14.62 -2.84 6.73
CA ASP A 82 14.06 -1.77 7.57
C ASP A 82 13.61 -0.54 6.75
N GLN A 83 12.37 -0.05 6.96
CA GLN A 83 11.83 1.15 6.32
C GLN A 83 12.10 2.35 7.23
N PRO A 84 13.14 3.17 6.97
CA PRO A 84 13.60 4.14 7.97
C PRO A 84 12.57 5.23 8.25
N ARG A 85 11.77 5.59 7.23
CA ARG A 85 10.74 6.64 7.32
C ARG A 85 9.42 6.17 7.92
N ALA A 86 9.30 4.89 8.27
CA ALA A 86 8.17 4.40 9.03
C ALA A 86 8.48 4.51 10.52
N ASN A 87 7.79 5.46 11.17
CA ASN A 87 7.95 5.78 12.59
C ASN A 87 7.56 4.62 13.53
N ASN A 88 6.76 3.68 13.06
CA ASN A 88 6.28 2.57 13.87
C ASN A 88 6.45 1.23 13.13
N LYS A 89 7.37 0.39 13.62
CA LYS A 89 7.68 -0.90 12.98
C LYS A 89 6.56 -1.94 13.17
N PHE A 90 5.77 -1.79 14.23
CA PHE A 90 4.58 -2.63 14.41
C PHE A 90 3.52 -2.33 13.35
N GLU A 91 3.35 -1.07 12.91
CA GLU A 91 2.45 -0.74 11.79
C GLU A 91 2.93 -1.33 10.46
N LEU A 92 4.24 -1.37 10.21
CA LEU A 92 4.79 -2.05 9.04
C LEU A 92 4.39 -3.54 9.03
N LEU A 93 4.55 -4.21 10.18
CA LEU A 93 4.14 -5.59 10.36
C LEU A 93 2.62 -5.76 10.14
N LEU A 94 1.79 -4.91 10.73
CA LEU A 94 0.33 -4.98 10.55
C LEU A 94 -0.07 -4.77 9.08
N GLY A 95 0.56 -3.80 8.41
CA GLY A 95 0.33 -3.51 7.00
C GLY A 95 0.65 -4.68 6.08
N ILE A 96 1.82 -5.31 6.25
CA ILE A 96 2.19 -6.47 5.43
C ILE A 96 1.38 -7.72 5.80
N TYR A 97 1.05 -7.91 7.08
CA TYR A 97 0.27 -9.06 7.55
C TYR A 97 -1.11 -9.07 6.92
N TYR A 98 -1.83 -7.95 6.97
CA TYR A 98 -3.16 -7.87 6.37
C TYR A 98 -3.11 -7.96 4.85
N TYR A 99 -2.04 -7.46 4.21
CA TYR A 99 -1.84 -7.68 2.79
C TYR A 99 -1.66 -9.17 2.46
N TYR A 100 -0.83 -9.88 3.23
CA TYR A 100 -0.68 -11.33 3.11
C TYR A 100 -2.03 -12.07 3.30
N GLN A 101 -2.82 -11.71 4.31
CA GLN A 101 -4.16 -12.29 4.51
C GLN A 101 -5.10 -12.02 3.33
N ALA A 102 -5.00 -10.84 2.68
CA ALA A 102 -5.76 -10.53 1.48
C ALA A 102 -5.39 -11.48 0.33
N LEU A 103 -4.09 -11.69 0.08
CA LEU A 103 -3.61 -12.60 -0.96
C LEU A 103 -3.97 -14.06 -0.68
N ASP A 104 -3.80 -14.52 0.55
CA ASP A 104 -4.19 -15.88 0.98
C ASP A 104 -5.70 -16.10 0.81
N THR A 105 -6.52 -15.08 1.12
CA THR A 105 -7.97 -15.11 0.88
C THR A 105 -8.30 -15.23 -0.61
N ALA A 106 -7.66 -14.44 -1.47
CA ALA A 106 -7.85 -14.49 -2.92
C ALA A 106 -7.50 -15.88 -3.48
N SER A 107 -6.37 -16.44 -3.03
CA SER A 107 -5.90 -17.78 -3.41
C SER A 107 -6.88 -18.88 -2.97
N LYS A 108 -7.31 -18.87 -1.71
CA LYS A 108 -8.28 -19.85 -1.16
C LYS A 108 -9.62 -19.83 -1.88
N PHE A 109 -10.14 -18.64 -2.20
CA PHE A 109 -11.39 -18.52 -2.93
C PHE A 109 -11.24 -18.62 -4.45
N LYS A 110 -10.02 -18.67 -4.98
CA LYS A 110 -9.69 -18.61 -6.41
C LYS A 110 -10.43 -17.46 -7.12
N LYS A 111 -10.53 -16.33 -6.43
CA LYS A 111 -11.28 -15.16 -6.88
C LYS A 111 -10.62 -13.90 -6.33
N ASP A 112 -10.16 -13.06 -7.25
CA ASP A 112 -9.70 -11.73 -6.93
C ASP A 112 -10.86 -10.82 -6.50
N TYR A 113 -10.54 -9.92 -5.58
CA TYR A 113 -11.38 -8.85 -5.08
C TYR A 113 -12.69 -9.33 -4.44
N SER A 114 -12.62 -10.46 -3.73
CA SER A 114 -13.71 -10.88 -2.85
C SER A 114 -13.94 -9.86 -1.72
N ALA A 115 -15.14 -9.81 -1.15
CA ALA A 115 -15.43 -8.86 -0.05
C ALA A 115 -14.48 -9.03 1.15
N SER A 116 -14.08 -10.27 1.44
CA SER A 116 -13.09 -10.58 2.49
C SER A 116 -11.70 -10.07 2.15
N GLU A 117 -11.25 -10.24 0.90
CA GLU A 117 -9.97 -9.69 0.44
C GLU A 117 -9.97 -8.15 0.55
N ILE A 118 -11.03 -7.50 0.04
CA ILE A 118 -11.17 -6.05 0.11
C ILE A 118 -11.12 -5.55 1.56
N ASN A 119 -11.78 -6.25 2.48
CA ASN A 119 -11.71 -5.91 3.91
C ASN A 119 -10.27 -5.97 4.46
N TYR A 120 -9.51 -7.00 4.09
CA TYR A 120 -8.10 -7.09 4.48
C TYR A 120 -7.22 -6.02 3.83
N LEU A 121 -7.44 -5.70 2.55
CA LEU A 121 -6.73 -4.60 1.88
C LEU A 121 -7.00 -3.26 2.58
N GLU A 122 -8.24 -2.96 2.91
CA GLU A 122 -8.59 -1.72 3.62
C GLU A 122 -7.95 -1.63 5.01
N ARG A 123 -7.87 -2.77 5.72
CA ARG A 123 -7.14 -2.85 6.99
C ARG A 123 -5.65 -2.63 6.80
N ALA A 124 -5.03 -3.22 5.78
CA ALA A 124 -3.63 -3.02 5.46
C ALA A 124 -3.32 -1.55 5.10
N ILE A 125 -4.21 -0.90 4.33
CA ILE A 125 -4.10 0.51 3.94
C ILE A 125 -4.17 1.44 5.15
N LYS A 126 -4.99 1.13 6.17
CA LYS A 126 -5.01 1.87 7.44
C LYS A 126 -3.63 1.93 8.10
N TYR A 127 -2.82 0.88 7.92
CA TYR A 127 -1.43 0.80 8.37
C TYR A 127 -0.42 1.19 7.28
N LYS A 128 -0.85 1.92 6.25
CA LYS A 128 0.00 2.50 5.21
C LYS A 128 0.81 1.45 4.42
N SER A 129 0.22 0.28 4.20
CA SER A 129 0.78 -0.74 3.32
C SER A 129 0.74 -0.28 1.86
N ILE A 130 1.92 -0.08 1.26
CA ILE A 130 2.04 0.30 -0.16
C ILE A 130 1.51 -0.78 -1.09
N HIS A 131 1.79 -2.05 -0.78
CA HIS A 131 1.38 -3.19 -1.59
C HIS A 131 -0.14 -3.37 -1.58
N ALA A 132 -0.77 -3.22 -0.41
CA ALA A 132 -2.23 -3.24 -0.32
C ALA A 132 -2.86 -2.06 -1.05
N CYS A 133 -2.25 -0.87 -0.98
CA CYS A 133 -2.71 0.29 -1.73
C CYS A 133 -2.64 0.04 -3.24
N GLN A 134 -1.53 -0.48 -3.78
CA GLN A 134 -1.41 -0.83 -5.19
C GLN A 134 -2.48 -1.84 -5.63
N ARG A 135 -2.66 -2.94 -4.89
CA ARG A 135 -3.67 -3.95 -5.22
C ARG A 135 -5.10 -3.40 -5.13
N TYR A 136 -5.39 -2.60 -4.13
CA TYR A 136 -6.70 -1.96 -3.98
C TYR A 136 -6.96 -0.92 -5.07
N ILE A 137 -5.96 -0.14 -5.46
CA ILE A 137 -6.08 0.82 -6.56
C ILE A 137 -6.41 0.10 -7.87
N LYS A 138 -5.79 -1.06 -8.14
CA LYS A 138 -6.15 -1.91 -9.30
C LYS A 138 -7.62 -2.34 -9.26
N TYR A 139 -8.11 -2.75 -8.09
CA TYR A 139 -9.53 -3.03 -7.89
C TYR A 139 -10.40 -1.81 -8.19
N VAL A 140 -10.07 -0.65 -7.63
CA VAL A 140 -10.85 0.58 -7.87
C VAL A 140 -10.83 0.93 -9.36
N TYR A 141 -9.67 0.83 -10.03
CA TYR A 141 -9.54 1.02 -11.49
C TYR A 141 -10.42 0.07 -12.32
N SER A 142 -10.66 -1.15 -11.85
CA SER A 142 -11.56 -2.08 -12.54
C SER A 142 -13.05 -1.70 -12.45
N GLN A 143 -13.43 -0.78 -11.55
CA GLN A 143 -14.82 -0.39 -11.32
C GLN A 143 -15.22 0.88 -12.09
N PHE A 144 -14.31 1.51 -12.82
CA PHE A 144 -14.62 2.76 -13.51
C PHE A 144 -15.56 2.52 -14.70
N ILE A 145 -16.54 3.41 -14.81
CA ILE A 145 -17.54 3.37 -15.86
C ILE A 145 -17.66 4.78 -16.43
N ASP A 146 -17.23 4.97 -17.68
CA ASP A 146 -17.23 6.27 -18.37
C ASP A 146 -18.63 6.92 -18.36
N SER A 147 -19.70 6.12 -18.44
CA SER A 147 -21.09 6.60 -18.44
C SER A 147 -21.62 7.07 -17.08
N LYS A 148 -20.83 6.99 -16.00
CA LYS A 148 -21.26 7.37 -14.63
C LYS A 148 -20.27 8.35 -14.01
N TYR A 149 -20.35 9.61 -14.45
CA TYR A 149 -19.39 10.66 -14.06
C TYR A 149 -19.20 10.77 -12.54
N GLU A 150 -20.26 11.03 -11.77
CA GLU A 150 -20.16 11.27 -10.31
C GLU A 150 -19.51 10.10 -9.56
N TYR A 151 -19.91 8.88 -9.92
CA TYR A 151 -19.37 7.65 -9.34
C TYR A 151 -17.88 7.49 -9.65
N SER A 152 -17.51 7.60 -10.93
CA SER A 152 -16.11 7.51 -11.38
C SER A 152 -15.25 8.63 -10.77
N ASN A 153 -15.78 9.84 -10.65
CA ASN A 153 -15.12 10.95 -9.99
C ASN A 153 -14.79 10.64 -8.52
N GLU A 154 -15.76 10.09 -7.77
CA GLU A 154 -15.54 9.69 -6.38
C GLU A 154 -14.46 8.61 -6.25
N LEU A 155 -14.43 7.64 -7.17
CA LEU A 155 -13.40 6.60 -7.20
C LEU A 155 -11.99 7.18 -7.43
N PHE A 156 -11.81 8.13 -8.34
CA PHE A 156 -10.50 8.80 -8.53
C PHE A 156 -10.09 9.58 -7.27
N CYS A 157 -11.00 10.34 -6.67
CA CYS A 157 -10.72 11.04 -5.42
C CYS A 157 -10.38 10.06 -4.27
N LYS A 158 -10.96 8.86 -4.27
CA LYS A 158 -10.62 7.80 -3.30
C LYS A 158 -9.21 7.28 -3.51
N VAL A 159 -8.82 6.99 -4.75
CA VAL A 159 -7.44 6.55 -5.09
C VAL A 159 -6.42 7.59 -4.63
N ILE A 160 -6.60 8.86 -5.02
CA ILE A 160 -5.65 9.94 -4.66
C ILE A 160 -5.49 10.07 -3.14
N ARG A 161 -6.60 10.04 -2.39
CA ARG A 161 -6.58 10.10 -0.91
C ARG A 161 -5.86 8.93 -0.26
N GLN A 162 -5.87 7.75 -0.88
CA GLN A 162 -5.16 6.58 -0.33
C GLN A 162 -3.65 6.64 -0.54
N ILE A 163 -3.19 7.28 -1.62
CA ILE A 163 -1.75 7.39 -1.92
C ILE A 163 -1.09 8.47 -1.06
N GLN A 164 -1.77 9.59 -0.80
CA GLN A 164 -1.19 10.75 -0.09
C GLN A 164 -0.49 10.40 1.25
N PRO A 165 -1.03 9.55 2.13
CA PRO A 165 -0.35 9.17 3.38
C PRO A 165 0.95 8.37 3.19
N LEU A 166 1.18 7.82 2.00
CA LEU A 166 2.34 6.97 1.66
C LEU A 166 3.54 7.80 1.20
N LEU A 167 3.31 9.02 0.69
CA LEU A 167 4.34 9.94 0.20
C LEU A 167 5.53 10.14 1.17
N PRO A 168 5.32 10.44 2.48
CA PRO A 168 6.44 10.62 3.40
C PRO A 168 7.24 9.33 3.67
N ILE A 169 6.62 8.15 3.49
CA ILE A 169 7.23 6.85 3.81
C ILE A 169 8.00 6.31 2.62
N TYR A 170 7.37 6.31 1.44
CA TYR A 170 7.88 5.63 0.24
C TYR A 170 8.46 6.59 -0.81
N GLY A 171 8.32 7.91 -0.62
CA GLY A 171 8.98 8.92 -1.46
C GLY A 171 8.62 8.77 -2.93
N CYS A 172 9.64 8.67 -3.78
CA CYS A 172 9.48 8.65 -5.23
C CYS A 172 8.49 7.58 -5.72
N TYR A 173 8.49 6.39 -5.11
CA TYR A 173 7.61 5.29 -5.52
C TYR A 173 6.13 5.68 -5.36
N ALA A 174 5.76 6.27 -4.23
CA ALA A 174 4.40 6.74 -3.99
C ALA A 174 4.05 8.00 -4.80
N TYR A 175 5.04 8.86 -5.09
CA TYR A 175 4.82 10.00 -5.99
C TYR A 175 4.52 9.56 -7.42
N ILE A 176 5.16 8.51 -7.94
CA ILE A 176 4.82 7.96 -9.27
C ILE A 176 3.42 7.36 -9.30
N MET A 177 3.02 6.63 -8.25
CA MET A 177 1.62 6.17 -8.12
C MET A 177 0.64 7.35 -8.14
N LEU A 178 0.99 8.46 -7.48
CA LEU A 178 0.16 9.67 -7.44
C LEU A 178 0.12 10.38 -8.81
N THR A 179 1.24 10.44 -9.52
CA THR A 179 1.32 10.93 -10.90
C THR A 179 0.36 10.14 -11.79
N GLU A 180 0.41 8.81 -11.76
CA GLU A 180 -0.51 7.99 -12.56
C GLU A 180 -1.97 8.25 -12.19
N ALA A 181 -2.28 8.35 -10.89
CA ALA A 181 -3.65 8.62 -10.45
C ALA A 181 -4.19 9.94 -11.02
N TYR A 182 -3.37 10.99 -11.05
CA TYR A 182 -3.74 12.27 -11.65
C TYR A 182 -3.81 12.21 -13.18
N VAL A 183 -2.93 11.46 -13.85
CA VAL A 183 -3.00 11.26 -15.31
C VAL A 183 -4.30 10.58 -15.69
N ARG A 184 -4.62 9.44 -15.06
CA ARG A 184 -5.86 8.70 -15.33
C ARG A 184 -7.10 9.57 -15.04
N TYR A 185 -7.07 10.35 -13.96
CA TYR A 185 -8.16 11.25 -13.63
C TYR A 185 -8.32 12.39 -14.66
N GLY A 186 -7.22 13.01 -15.10
CA GLY A 186 -7.22 14.03 -16.14
C GLY A 186 -7.76 13.49 -17.48
N LEU A 187 -7.37 12.29 -17.87
CA LEU A 187 -7.88 11.62 -19.06
C LEU A 187 -9.40 11.35 -18.98
N PHE A 188 -9.90 10.93 -17.82
CA PHE A 188 -11.34 10.76 -17.57
C PHE A 188 -12.10 12.10 -17.61
N LEU A 189 -11.56 13.15 -17.00
CA LEU A 189 -12.17 14.48 -17.06
C LEU A 189 -12.21 15.01 -18.49
N LYS A 190 -11.15 14.75 -19.28
CA LYS A 190 -11.07 15.11 -20.70
C LYS A 190 -12.16 14.41 -21.50
N SER A 191 -12.35 13.09 -21.31
CA SER A 191 -13.40 12.33 -22.03
C SER A 191 -14.82 12.80 -21.68
N CYS A 192 -15.01 13.38 -20.50
CA CYS A 192 -16.27 13.96 -20.04
C CYS A 192 -16.42 15.47 -20.39
N GLY A 193 -15.44 16.09 -21.07
CA GLY A 193 -15.49 17.50 -21.48
C GLY A 193 -15.19 18.52 -20.36
N HIS A 194 -14.62 18.11 -19.23
CA HIS A 194 -14.27 18.98 -18.11
C HIS A 194 -12.87 19.60 -18.28
N THR A 195 -12.69 20.48 -19.26
CA THR A 195 -11.37 21.01 -19.66
C THR A 195 -10.62 21.72 -18.53
N ALA A 196 -11.30 22.55 -17.73
CA ALA A 196 -10.63 23.29 -16.64
C ALA A 196 -10.05 22.35 -15.56
N ASP A 197 -10.79 21.30 -15.19
CA ASP A 197 -10.33 20.34 -14.20
C ASP A 197 -9.35 19.33 -14.79
N THR A 198 -9.45 19.04 -16.09
CA THR A 198 -8.44 18.27 -16.84
C THR A 198 -7.06 18.91 -16.71
N ASN A 199 -6.98 20.22 -16.98
CA ASN A 199 -5.71 20.95 -16.87
C ASN A 199 -5.16 20.92 -15.44
N LYS A 200 -6.02 21.11 -14.42
CA LYS A 200 -5.59 21.00 -13.02
C LYS A 200 -5.07 19.61 -12.67
N ALA A 201 -5.70 18.56 -13.18
CA ALA A 201 -5.27 17.18 -12.95
C ALA A 201 -3.89 16.93 -13.58
N PHE A 202 -3.67 17.33 -14.83
CA PHE A 202 -2.35 17.18 -15.48
C PHE A 202 -1.26 18.03 -14.83
N SER A 203 -1.55 19.28 -14.43
CA SER A 203 -0.58 20.06 -13.65
C SER A 203 -0.26 19.41 -12.29
N SER A 204 -1.24 18.78 -11.64
CA SER A 204 -1.01 18.03 -10.40
C SER A 204 -0.17 16.77 -10.63
N ALA A 205 -0.37 16.08 -11.76
CA ALA A 205 0.45 14.96 -12.17
C ALA A 205 1.92 15.38 -12.38
N LEU A 206 2.14 16.53 -13.03
CA LEU A 206 3.47 17.07 -13.30
C LEU A 206 4.18 17.46 -12.00
N GLN A 207 3.46 18.11 -11.08
CA GLN A 207 4.00 18.42 -9.76
C GLN A 207 4.38 17.15 -9.00
N ALA A 208 3.56 16.11 -9.05
CA ALA A 208 3.87 14.82 -8.43
C ALA A 208 5.11 14.16 -9.06
N SER A 209 5.28 14.21 -10.39
CA SER A 209 6.44 13.61 -11.06
C SER A 209 7.73 14.37 -10.74
N GLN A 210 7.67 15.70 -10.67
CA GLN A 210 8.79 16.53 -10.22
C GLN A 210 9.18 16.23 -8.77
N GLN A 211 8.21 15.95 -7.89
CA GLN A 211 8.51 15.51 -6.51
C GLN A 211 9.08 14.09 -6.48
N ALA A 212 8.64 13.19 -7.37
CA ALA A 212 9.27 11.88 -7.52
C ALA A 212 10.74 12.01 -7.87
N GLN A 213 11.09 12.90 -8.81
CA GLN A 213 12.47 13.15 -9.21
C GLN A 213 13.31 13.72 -8.06
N LYS A 214 12.78 14.69 -7.30
CA LYS A 214 13.47 15.27 -6.14
C LYS A 214 13.72 14.27 -5.01
N THR A 215 12.84 13.28 -4.86
CA THR A 215 12.91 12.28 -3.79
C THR A 215 13.53 10.97 -4.26
N PHE A 216 13.91 10.87 -5.53
CA PHE A 216 14.56 9.69 -6.08
C PHE A 216 15.95 9.52 -5.50
N GLN A 217 16.23 8.29 -5.08
CA GLN A 217 17.53 7.88 -4.62
C GLN A 217 17.82 6.52 -5.27
N LEU A 218 18.94 6.44 -5.98
CA LEU A 218 19.39 5.18 -6.54
C LEU A 218 19.57 4.15 -5.42
N ASN A 219 19.11 2.91 -5.63
CA ASN A 219 19.15 1.83 -4.63
C ASN A 219 18.39 2.14 -3.34
N SER A 220 17.32 2.94 -3.41
CA SER A 220 16.49 3.24 -2.26
C SER A 220 15.84 1.99 -1.67
N VAL A 221 16.02 1.78 -0.37
CA VAL A 221 15.30 0.74 0.40
C VAL A 221 13.78 0.90 0.28
N SER A 222 13.27 2.14 0.18
CA SER A 222 11.85 2.39 -0.02
C SER A 222 11.34 1.84 -1.36
N ILE A 223 12.12 2.00 -2.43
CA ILE A 223 11.77 1.46 -3.75
C ILE A 223 11.81 -0.07 -3.65
N TYR A 224 12.94 -0.63 -3.18
CA TYR A 224 13.10 -2.08 -3.03
C TYR A 224 11.94 -2.69 -2.23
N ASN A 225 11.61 -2.13 -1.08
CA ASN A 225 10.54 -2.66 -0.24
C ASN A 225 9.18 -2.57 -0.93
N ALA A 226 8.87 -1.43 -1.58
CA ALA A 226 7.61 -1.23 -2.27
C ALA A 226 7.44 -2.12 -3.51
N SER A 227 8.54 -2.46 -4.19
CA SER A 227 8.57 -3.30 -5.39
C SER A 227 8.89 -4.78 -5.10
N PHE A 228 9.08 -5.18 -3.84
CA PHE A 228 9.62 -6.49 -3.47
C PHE A 228 10.92 -6.85 -4.23
N GLY A 229 11.84 -5.89 -4.32
CA GLY A 229 13.11 -6.03 -5.03
C GLY A 229 13.06 -5.76 -6.53
N GLY A 230 11.89 -5.44 -7.08
CA GLY A 230 11.74 -4.92 -8.44
C GLY A 230 12.16 -3.45 -8.56
N THR A 231 11.72 -2.80 -9.64
CA THR A 231 12.08 -1.41 -9.95
C THR A 231 10.89 -0.46 -9.75
N ILE A 232 11.09 0.83 -10.05
CA ILE A 232 10.01 1.82 -10.06
C ILE A 232 8.97 1.54 -11.15
N ALA A 233 9.27 0.70 -12.15
CA ALA A 233 8.29 0.26 -13.14
C ALA A 233 7.05 -0.39 -12.51
N GLU A 234 7.20 -1.08 -11.38
CA GLU A 234 6.10 -1.70 -10.64
C GLU A 234 5.15 -0.68 -9.97
N SER A 235 5.57 0.58 -9.87
CA SER A 235 4.74 1.65 -9.30
C SER A 235 3.72 2.21 -10.27
N ASN A 236 3.83 1.90 -11.57
CA ASN A 236 2.94 2.42 -12.59
C ASN A 236 2.49 1.36 -13.61
N SER A 237 1.29 1.53 -14.16
CA SER A 237 0.72 0.58 -15.11
C SER A 237 1.39 0.56 -16.50
N LEU A 238 2.19 1.58 -16.82
CA LEU A 238 2.95 1.65 -18.07
C LEU A 238 4.31 0.93 -17.99
N GLY A 239 4.71 0.44 -16.81
CA GLY A 239 6.00 -0.19 -16.61
C GLY A 239 7.20 0.75 -16.86
N LEU A 240 6.98 2.07 -16.77
CA LEU A 240 8.04 3.04 -16.99
C LEU A 240 9.03 3.02 -15.82
N SER A 241 10.28 2.69 -16.12
CA SER A 241 11.37 2.64 -15.14
C SER A 241 12.14 3.96 -15.00
N ASP A 242 11.99 4.88 -15.96
CA ASP A 242 12.64 6.18 -15.93
C ASP A 242 11.65 7.28 -15.51
N ILE A 243 12.02 8.06 -14.50
CA ILE A 243 11.21 9.17 -13.99
C ILE A 243 11.19 10.33 -14.99
N GLU A 244 12.24 10.47 -15.80
CA GLU A 244 12.31 11.47 -16.86
C GLU A 244 11.28 11.17 -17.95
N ASP A 245 11.19 9.92 -18.41
CA ASP A 245 10.17 9.49 -19.38
C ASP A 245 8.75 9.73 -18.86
N ILE A 246 8.49 9.43 -17.58
CA ILE A 246 7.20 9.73 -16.94
C ILE A 246 6.93 11.24 -16.94
N SER A 247 7.95 12.06 -16.69
CA SER A 247 7.78 13.52 -16.64
C SER A 247 7.53 14.11 -18.03
N ILE A 248 8.24 13.64 -19.06
CA ILE A 248 8.02 14.02 -20.47
C ILE A 248 6.60 13.64 -20.89
N LEU A 249 6.16 12.44 -20.53
CA LEU A 249 4.79 11.97 -20.82
C LEU A 249 3.74 12.93 -20.27
N VAL A 250 3.87 13.28 -18.99
CA VAL A 250 2.92 14.16 -18.30
C VAL A 250 2.99 15.59 -18.83
N GLN A 251 4.17 16.08 -19.16
CA GLN A 251 4.35 17.41 -19.75
C GLN A 251 3.66 17.52 -21.13
N ASN A 252 3.77 16.47 -21.96
CA ASN A 252 3.07 16.41 -23.24
C ASN A 252 1.54 16.44 -23.06
N LEU A 253 1.03 15.69 -22.07
CA LEU A 253 -0.40 15.70 -21.73
C LEU A 253 -0.89 17.06 -21.23
N GLU A 254 -0.11 17.74 -20.38
CA GLU A 254 -0.43 19.08 -19.89
C GLU A 254 -0.46 20.11 -21.03
N GLN A 255 0.43 19.98 -22.02
CA GLN A 255 0.48 20.84 -23.21
C GLN A 255 -0.60 20.53 -24.25
N GLY A 256 -1.46 19.54 -23.99
CA GLY A 256 -2.54 19.15 -24.89
C GLY A 256 -2.07 18.40 -26.14
N VAL A 257 -0.85 17.85 -26.13
CA VAL A 257 -0.37 16.98 -27.19
C VAL A 257 -1.18 15.69 -27.16
N GLU A 258 -1.92 15.42 -28.24
CA GLU A 258 -2.74 14.21 -28.32
C GLU A 258 -1.87 12.96 -28.33
N GLN A 259 -2.22 12.03 -27.45
CA GLN A 259 -1.70 10.68 -27.44
C GLN A 259 -2.90 9.74 -27.45
N GLU A 260 -3.53 9.59 -28.62
CA GLU A 260 -4.72 8.73 -28.81
C GLU A 260 -4.48 7.30 -28.28
N ASP A 261 -3.23 6.83 -28.34
CA ASP A 261 -2.82 5.52 -27.83
C ASP A 261 -2.78 5.43 -26.30
N LEU A 262 -2.51 6.53 -25.56
CA LEU A 262 -2.39 6.47 -24.10
C LEU A 262 -3.70 6.15 -23.40
N LEU A 263 -4.81 6.70 -23.89
CA LEU A 263 -6.11 6.43 -23.29
C LEU A 263 -6.46 4.95 -23.45
N ASN A 264 -6.16 4.36 -24.62
CA ASN A 264 -6.33 2.94 -24.87
C ASN A 264 -5.37 2.11 -24.01
N ILE A 265 -4.10 2.50 -23.88
CA ILE A 265 -3.14 1.83 -22.99
C ILE A 265 -3.60 1.90 -21.55
N TYR A 266 -4.08 3.03 -21.02
CA TYR A 266 -4.59 3.10 -19.64
C TYR A 266 -5.94 2.40 -19.42
N LYS A 267 -6.76 2.28 -20.47
CA LYS A 267 -8.02 1.52 -20.48
C LYS A 267 -7.78 0.01 -20.57
N GLU A 268 -6.77 -0.43 -21.33
CA GLU A 268 -6.37 -1.83 -21.51
C GLU A 268 -5.39 -2.30 -20.43
N ALA A 269 -4.62 -1.40 -19.83
CA ALA A 269 -3.72 -1.71 -18.72
C ALA A 269 -4.50 -1.94 -17.41
N SER A 270 -5.06 -3.15 -17.29
CA SER A 270 -5.29 -3.87 -16.03
C SER A 270 -5.63 -5.36 -16.30
N PRO A 271 -5.07 -6.39 -15.63
CA PRO A 271 -3.97 -6.45 -14.67
C PRO A 271 -2.84 -7.40 -15.16
N ALA A 272 -1.85 -6.91 -15.91
CA ALA A 272 -0.65 -7.70 -16.22
C ALA A 272 0.46 -7.43 -15.20
N TYR A 273 0.23 -7.77 -13.93
CA TYR A 273 1.32 -8.01 -12.98
C TYR A 273 0.92 -9.23 -12.17
N THR A 274 1.07 -10.39 -12.78
CA THR A 274 1.27 -11.63 -12.04
C THR A 274 2.63 -11.52 -11.36
N LEU A 275 2.65 -11.02 -10.13
CA LEU A 275 3.58 -11.58 -9.18
C LEU A 275 3.06 -13.00 -8.93
N ASN A 276 3.69 -13.97 -9.60
CA ASN A 276 3.61 -15.37 -9.19
C ASN A 276 4.14 -15.50 -7.76
#